data_AF-A0A2D6E1J4-F1
#
_entry.id   AF-A0A2D6E1J4-F1
#
_cell.length_a   1.000
_cell.length_b   1.000
_cell.length_c   1.000
_cell.angle_alpha   90.00
_cell.angle_beta   90.00
_cell.angle_gamma   90.00
#
_symmetry.space_group_name_H-M   'P 1'
#
loop_
_entity.id
_entity.type
_entity.pdbx_description
1 polymer ?
#
loop_
_entity_poly.entity_id
_entity_poly.type
_entity_poly.pdbx_seq_one_letter_code
_entity_poly.pdbx_strand_id
1 'polypeptide(L)'
;MNEKPEQKKQDEVRVSITSTACANCIFAEHEKKVQTGCAAGRLEKFRKANVNLVPIANEEDITSFLIDGKSCVYYRNDEWAKSYYKSSSADAILKSVKAELKIPYHALLFFRSGDSLDDVKARLSELESQDVKPKIVTLIDRSHSTEIMTGDLMKICQTYSFAHWRIQSIQAVDQLDNDVIDLSYDNTKKIQYMFYIVLECGYEIPQKMSKDIHKSLHDDMKSFVVLLPNSQNVGKTALKVAHEKYSGNSFTVPLEDKIEHYDDATHLIRGVEEICPSLQAS
;
A
#
# COMPACT_ATOMS: atom_id res chain seq x y z
N MET A 1 5.18 -36.13 56.19
CA MET A 1 5.88 -35.46 55.07
C MET A 1 4.80 -34.82 54.20
N ASN A 2 4.64 -33.49 54.29
CA ASN A 2 3.69 -32.75 53.48
C ASN A 2 4.40 -32.33 52.20
N GLU A 3 4.07 -32.97 51.08
CA GLU A 3 4.47 -32.54 49.76
C GLU A 3 3.76 -31.22 49.45
N LYS A 4 4.54 -30.14 49.28
CA LYS A 4 4.03 -28.87 48.78
C LYS A 4 3.68 -29.05 47.30
N PRO A 5 2.52 -28.56 46.85
CA PRO A 5 2.17 -28.59 45.44
C PRO A 5 3.10 -27.66 44.65
N GLU A 6 3.72 -28.20 43.61
CA GLU A 6 4.48 -27.45 42.61
C GLU A 6 3.57 -26.41 41.95
N GLN A 7 3.81 -25.14 42.27
CA GLN A 7 3.31 -24.03 41.48
C GLN A 7 3.95 -24.11 40.09
N LYS A 8 3.16 -24.55 39.10
CA LYS A 8 3.48 -24.35 37.68
C LYS A 8 3.70 -22.85 37.47
N LYS A 9 4.96 -22.46 37.25
CA LYS A 9 5.32 -21.15 36.74
C LYS A 9 4.49 -20.93 35.47
N GLN A 10 3.63 -19.92 35.49
CA GLN A 10 3.10 -19.35 34.26
C GLN A 10 4.32 -18.87 33.47
N ASP A 11 4.56 -19.49 32.31
CA ASP A 11 5.53 -18.97 31.36
C ASP A 11 5.11 -17.53 31.04
N GLU A 12 5.98 -16.58 31.39
CA GLU A 12 5.82 -15.19 30.99
C GLU A 12 5.75 -15.16 29.46
N VAL A 13 4.53 -15.07 28.93
CA VAL A 13 4.30 -14.87 27.50
C VAL A 13 4.96 -13.54 27.15
N ARG A 14 6.13 -13.61 26.51
CA ARG A 14 6.81 -12.43 25.96
C ARG A 14 5.96 -11.90 24.83
N VAL A 15 5.09 -10.93 25.14
CA VAL A 15 4.28 -10.25 24.14
C VAL A 15 5.18 -9.37 23.29
N SER A 16 5.19 -9.60 21.98
CA SER A 16 5.88 -8.71 21.05
C SER A 16 5.30 -7.29 21.14
N ILE A 17 6.17 -6.27 21.02
CA ILE A 17 5.76 -4.85 20.97
C ILE A 17 4.80 -4.59 19.80
N THR A 18 4.87 -5.41 18.75
CA THR A 18 4.02 -5.28 17.57
C THR A 18 2.62 -5.87 17.76
N SER A 19 2.37 -6.62 18.84
CA SER A 19 1.10 -7.30 19.09
C SER A 19 -0.06 -6.33 19.36
N THR A 20 -1.28 -6.70 18.98
CA THR A 20 -2.48 -5.88 19.23
C THR A 20 -3.51 -6.63 20.07
N ALA A 21 -3.89 -6.06 21.21
CA ALA A 21 -4.96 -6.59 22.04
C ALA A 21 -6.33 -6.08 21.58
N CYS A 22 -7.27 -6.99 21.31
CA CYS A 22 -8.63 -6.64 20.90
C CYS A 22 -9.54 -6.18 22.04
N ALA A 23 -9.12 -6.32 23.31
CA ALA A 23 -9.94 -6.09 24.50
C ALA A 23 -10.69 -4.75 24.51
N ASN A 24 -10.07 -3.69 24.01
CA ASN A 24 -10.64 -2.33 23.98
C ASN A 24 -11.01 -1.87 22.57
N CYS A 25 -11.17 -2.79 21.62
CA CYS A 25 -11.48 -2.42 20.25
C CYS A 25 -12.99 -2.27 20.03
N ILE A 26 -13.41 -1.13 19.47
CA ILE A 26 -14.82 -0.85 19.15
C ILE A 26 -15.42 -1.80 18.10
N PHE A 27 -14.56 -2.50 17.36
CA PHE A 27 -14.96 -3.47 16.34
C PHE A 27 -14.96 -4.90 16.86
N ALA A 28 -14.64 -5.15 18.13
CA ALA A 28 -14.72 -6.47 18.72
C ALA A 28 -16.20 -6.85 18.95
N GLU A 29 -16.57 -8.07 18.56
CA GLU A 29 -17.93 -8.59 18.75
C GLU A 29 -17.89 -9.67 19.84
N HIS A 30 -18.69 -9.49 20.89
CA HIS A 30 -18.73 -10.41 22.03
C HIS A 30 -20.08 -11.07 22.18
N GLU A 31 -20.07 -12.35 22.52
CA GLU A 31 -21.24 -13.12 22.92
C GLU A 31 -20.97 -13.72 24.31
N LYS A 32 -21.83 -13.41 25.30
CA LYS A 32 -21.68 -13.90 26.69
C LYS A 32 -20.26 -13.70 27.26
N LYS A 33 -19.70 -12.49 27.10
CA LYS A 33 -18.34 -12.08 27.52
C LYS A 33 -17.16 -12.70 26.73
N VAL A 34 -17.42 -13.50 25.71
CA VAL A 34 -16.35 -14.05 24.86
C VAL A 34 -16.36 -13.35 23.51
N GLN A 35 -15.22 -12.85 23.07
CA GLN A 35 -15.09 -12.30 21.73
C GLN A 35 -15.26 -13.43 20.71
N THR A 36 -16.31 -13.35 19.91
CA THR A 36 -16.62 -14.31 18.84
C THR A 36 -16.16 -13.80 17.49
N GLY A 37 -16.11 -12.48 17.31
CA GLY A 37 -15.92 -11.86 16.01
C GLY A 37 -15.25 -10.49 16.01
N CYS A 38 -15.29 -9.89 14.83
CA CYS A 38 -14.85 -8.54 14.59
C CYS A 38 -15.64 -7.95 13.42
N ALA A 39 -16.32 -6.84 13.64
CA ALA A 39 -17.14 -6.16 12.63
C ALA A 39 -16.33 -5.72 11.39
N ALA A 40 -15.02 -5.49 11.55
CA ALA A 40 -14.09 -5.21 10.45
C ALA A 40 -13.61 -6.47 9.70
N GLY A 41 -14.02 -7.66 10.13
CA GLY A 41 -13.65 -8.96 9.55
C GLY A 41 -12.18 -9.32 9.71
N ARG A 42 -11.46 -8.71 10.66
CA ARG A 42 -10.00 -8.85 10.78
C ARG A 42 -9.55 -10.16 11.42
N LEU A 43 -10.28 -10.68 12.41
CA LEU A 43 -9.92 -11.95 13.05
C LEU A 43 -9.85 -13.10 12.05
N GLU A 44 -10.84 -13.21 11.14
CA GLU A 44 -10.82 -14.27 10.12
C GLU A 44 -9.66 -14.13 9.14
N LYS A 45 -9.27 -12.89 8.80
CA LYS A 45 -8.11 -12.63 7.94
C LYS A 45 -6.82 -13.05 8.62
N PHE A 46 -6.67 -12.76 9.93
CA PHE A 46 -5.51 -13.21 10.71
C PHE A 46 -5.45 -14.74 10.81
N ARG A 47 -6.58 -15.42 11.03
CA ARG A 47 -6.64 -16.90 11.03
C ARG A 47 -6.23 -17.49 9.68
N LYS A 48 -6.77 -16.97 8.58
CA LYS A 48 -6.43 -17.42 7.21
C LYS A 48 -4.95 -17.25 6.86
N ALA A 49 -4.30 -16.23 7.43
CA ALA A 49 -2.88 -15.99 7.26
C ALA A 49 -2.00 -16.70 8.31
N ASN A 50 -2.56 -17.62 9.09
CA ASN A 50 -1.87 -18.36 10.15
C ASN A 50 -1.18 -17.46 11.20
N VAL A 51 -1.78 -16.30 11.51
CA VAL A 51 -1.32 -15.44 12.61
C VAL A 51 -1.82 -16.00 13.94
N ASN A 52 -0.92 -16.06 14.93
CA ASN A 52 -1.24 -16.58 16.25
C ASN A 52 -2.20 -15.63 16.99
N LEU A 53 -3.38 -16.15 17.39
CA LEU A 53 -4.40 -15.44 18.15
C LEU A 53 -4.51 -16.06 19.54
N VAL A 54 -4.02 -15.34 20.55
CA VAL A 54 -4.00 -15.81 21.94
C VAL A 54 -5.22 -15.27 22.69
N PRO A 55 -6.10 -16.11 23.24
CA PRO A 55 -7.17 -15.64 24.11
C PRO A 55 -6.59 -14.99 25.38
N ILE A 56 -7.07 -13.81 25.71
CA ILE A 56 -6.73 -13.07 26.92
C ILE A 56 -8.01 -12.73 27.66
N ALA A 57 -8.01 -12.88 28.99
CA ALA A 57 -9.14 -12.47 29.84
C ALA A 57 -8.77 -11.18 30.57
N ASN A 58 -9.71 -10.24 30.68
CA ASN A 58 -9.58 -9.10 31.58
C ASN A 58 -10.04 -9.47 33.01
N GLU A 59 -9.95 -8.51 33.93
CA GLU A 59 -10.35 -8.68 35.34
C GLU A 59 -11.85 -9.04 35.53
N GLU A 60 -12.68 -8.84 34.50
CA GLU A 60 -14.14 -9.10 34.50
C GLU A 60 -14.52 -10.43 33.81
N ASP A 61 -13.53 -11.30 33.54
CA ASP A 61 -13.62 -12.54 32.78
C ASP A 61 -14.11 -12.35 31.32
N ILE A 62 -13.95 -11.16 30.76
CA ILE A 62 -14.21 -10.91 29.34
C ILE A 62 -13.01 -11.41 28.55
N THR A 63 -13.24 -12.41 27.71
CA THR A 63 -12.21 -13.00 26.86
C THR A 63 -12.16 -12.28 25.52
N SER A 64 -11.00 -11.77 25.16
CA SER A 64 -10.69 -11.16 23.86
C SER A 64 -9.45 -11.79 23.25
N PHE A 65 -9.15 -11.49 21.99
CA PHE A 65 -7.94 -11.98 21.33
C PHE A 65 -6.78 -10.99 21.43
N LEU A 66 -5.58 -11.51 21.66
CA LEU A 66 -4.30 -10.86 21.40
C LEU A 66 -3.78 -11.36 20.04
N ILE A 67 -3.61 -10.44 19.10
CA ILE A 67 -3.01 -10.73 17.79
C ILE A 67 -1.50 -10.65 17.97
N ASP A 68 -0.85 -11.81 18.04
CA ASP A 68 0.56 -11.89 18.40
C ASP A 68 1.49 -11.52 17.22
N GLY A 69 2.48 -10.68 17.51
CA GLY A 69 3.48 -10.23 16.54
C GLY A 69 2.96 -9.30 15.44
N LYS A 70 1.68 -8.89 15.46
CA LYS A 70 1.07 -8.09 14.38
C LYS A 70 0.23 -6.91 14.89
N SER A 71 0.38 -5.79 14.20
CA SER A 71 -0.42 -4.60 14.43
C SER A 71 -1.70 -4.63 13.59
N CYS A 72 -2.86 -4.48 14.23
CA CYS A 72 -4.13 -4.38 13.50
C CYS A 72 -4.40 -2.92 13.11
N VAL A 73 -4.28 -2.59 11.82
CA VAL A 73 -4.51 -1.23 11.30
C VAL A 73 -5.94 -0.71 11.50
N TYR A 74 -6.90 -1.62 11.76
CA TYR A 74 -8.28 -1.29 12.09
C TYR A 74 -8.53 -1.09 13.59
N TYR A 75 -7.57 -1.39 14.47
CA TYR A 75 -7.77 -1.22 15.90
C TYR A 75 -8.09 0.24 16.22
N ARG A 76 -9.20 0.46 16.90
CA ARG A 76 -9.68 1.76 17.41
C ARG A 76 -10.36 1.50 18.75
N ASN A 77 -10.12 2.37 19.73
CA ASN A 77 -10.77 2.31 21.03
C ASN A 77 -11.88 3.35 21.15
N ASP A 78 -12.70 3.22 22.20
CA ASP A 78 -13.84 4.11 22.44
C ASP A 78 -13.45 5.58 22.59
N GLU A 79 -12.31 5.86 23.22
CA GLU A 79 -11.81 7.23 23.43
C GLU A 79 -11.48 7.90 22.08
N TRP A 80 -10.78 7.19 21.20
CA TRP A 80 -10.51 7.63 19.85
C TRP A 80 -11.80 7.83 19.05
N ALA A 81 -12.74 6.88 19.14
CA ALA A 81 -14.01 6.96 18.43
C ALA A 81 -14.83 8.20 18.85
N LYS A 82 -14.89 8.48 20.17
CA LYS A 82 -15.58 9.65 20.73
C LYS A 82 -14.95 10.96 20.29
N SER A 83 -13.62 11.05 20.29
CA SER A 83 -12.89 12.28 19.93
C SER A 83 -13.01 12.64 18.44
N TYR A 84 -12.89 11.67 17.54
CA TYR A 84 -12.90 11.92 16.09
C TYR A 84 -14.30 11.86 15.46
N TYR A 85 -15.20 10.99 15.94
CA TYR A 85 -16.48 10.69 15.28
C TYR A 85 -17.73 11.07 16.08
N LYS A 86 -17.58 11.67 17.26
CA LYS A 86 -18.66 12.32 18.04
C LYS A 86 -19.99 11.55 18.03
N SER A 87 -19.99 10.34 18.59
CA SER A 87 -21.18 9.48 18.74
C SER A 87 -21.75 8.88 17.44
N SER A 88 -20.93 8.73 16.40
CA SER A 88 -21.29 7.94 15.22
C SER A 88 -21.46 6.46 15.54
N SER A 89 -22.31 5.74 14.79
CA SER A 89 -22.44 4.29 14.90
C SER A 89 -21.15 3.56 14.50
N ALA A 90 -20.94 2.34 15.01
CA ALA A 90 -19.79 1.51 14.67
C ALA A 90 -19.64 1.29 13.15
N ASP A 91 -20.74 1.16 12.41
CA ASP A 91 -20.74 1.02 10.95
C ASP A 91 -20.24 2.28 10.24
N ALA A 92 -20.65 3.47 10.70
CA ALA A 92 -20.19 4.73 10.15
C ALA A 92 -18.70 4.95 10.43
N ILE A 93 -18.23 4.57 11.62
CA ILE A 93 -16.82 4.60 11.98
C ILE A 93 -16.04 3.60 11.12
N LEU A 94 -16.54 2.37 10.94
CA LEU A 94 -15.90 1.35 10.09
C LEU A 94 -15.75 1.84 8.65
N LYS A 95 -16.79 2.45 8.07
CA LYS A 95 -16.73 3.04 6.74
C LYS A 95 -15.66 4.13 6.65
N SER A 96 -15.55 4.95 7.68
CA SER A 96 -14.55 6.02 7.76
C SER A 96 -13.14 5.48 7.89
N VAL A 97 -12.90 4.49 8.74
CA VAL A 97 -11.61 3.80 8.88
C VAL A 97 -11.22 3.10 7.57
N LYS A 98 -12.15 2.46 6.87
CA LYS A 98 -11.88 1.87 5.54
C LYS A 98 -11.43 2.93 4.53
N ALA A 99 -12.02 4.13 4.56
CA ALA A 99 -11.60 5.23 3.69
C ALA A 99 -10.22 5.78 4.08
N GLU A 100 -9.93 5.90 5.39
CA GLU A 100 -8.63 6.31 5.93
C GLU A 100 -7.49 5.37 5.50
N LEU A 101 -7.77 4.07 5.51
CA LEU A 101 -6.78 3.04 5.18
C LEU A 101 -6.49 2.92 3.69
N LYS A 102 -7.21 3.63 2.80
CA LYS A 102 -6.89 3.66 1.37
C LYS A 102 -5.46 4.15 1.18
N ILE A 103 -4.61 3.30 0.59
CA ILE A 103 -3.18 3.57 0.48
C ILE A 103 -2.95 4.62 -0.60
N PRO A 104 -2.47 5.83 -0.26
CA PRO A 104 -2.15 6.84 -1.27
C PRO A 104 -0.90 6.43 -2.03
N TYR A 105 -0.95 6.52 -3.35
CA TYR A 105 0.19 6.22 -4.22
C TYR A 105 0.38 7.27 -5.32
N HIS A 106 1.55 7.22 -5.95
CA HIS A 106 1.96 8.06 -7.06
C HIS A 106 2.06 7.21 -8.33
N ALA A 107 1.27 7.54 -9.35
CA ALA A 107 1.41 6.92 -10.67
C ALA A 107 2.41 7.73 -11.52
N LEU A 108 3.47 7.07 -11.98
CA LEU A 108 4.40 7.56 -12.98
C LEU A 108 3.97 6.98 -14.32
N LEU A 109 3.43 7.81 -15.20
CA LEU A 109 2.87 7.37 -16.49
C LEU A 109 3.79 7.84 -17.62
N PHE A 110 4.48 6.91 -18.25
CA PHE A 110 5.39 7.21 -19.37
C PHE A 110 4.61 7.31 -20.69
N PHE A 111 4.87 8.39 -21.42
CA PHE A 111 4.36 8.65 -22.76
C PHE A 111 5.53 8.53 -23.75
N ARG A 112 5.49 7.53 -24.62
CA ARG A 112 6.55 7.13 -25.56
C ARG A 112 6.25 7.61 -26.98
N SER A 113 7.21 7.43 -27.89
CA SER A 113 7.12 7.92 -29.27
C SER A 113 6.01 7.27 -30.11
N GLY A 114 5.57 6.07 -29.72
CA GLY A 114 4.48 5.34 -30.38
C GLY A 114 3.09 5.65 -29.81
N ASP A 115 3.01 6.39 -28.71
CA ASP A 115 1.76 6.66 -28.02
C ASP A 115 1.06 7.90 -28.60
N SER A 116 -0.26 7.93 -28.49
CA SER A 116 -1.10 9.06 -28.90
C SER A 116 -1.65 9.83 -27.70
N LEU A 117 -2.18 11.03 -27.96
CA LEU A 117 -2.93 11.78 -26.94
C LEU A 117 -4.19 11.04 -26.45
N ASP A 118 -4.75 10.17 -27.28
CA ASP A 118 -5.91 9.37 -26.89
C ASP A 118 -5.51 8.23 -25.95
N ASP A 119 -4.30 7.67 -26.09
CA ASP A 119 -3.74 6.73 -25.12
C ASP A 119 -3.57 7.39 -23.75
N VAL A 120 -3.04 8.62 -23.72
CA VAL A 120 -2.92 9.41 -22.49
C VAL A 120 -4.30 9.60 -21.83
N LYS A 121 -5.32 9.99 -22.59
CA LYS A 121 -6.69 10.15 -22.07
C LYS A 121 -7.24 8.83 -21.54
N ALA A 122 -7.04 7.73 -22.25
CA ALA A 122 -7.51 6.41 -21.85
C ALA A 122 -6.88 6.01 -20.50
N ARG A 123 -5.55 6.09 -20.37
CA ARG A 123 -4.84 5.74 -19.13
C ARG A 123 -5.21 6.65 -17.96
N LEU A 124 -5.35 7.95 -18.19
CA LEU A 124 -5.77 8.87 -17.12
C LEU A 124 -7.22 8.59 -16.68
N SER A 125 -8.11 8.23 -17.60
CA SER A 125 -9.47 7.78 -17.26
C SER A 125 -9.46 6.49 -16.45
N GLU A 126 -8.61 5.53 -16.82
CA GLU A 126 -8.47 4.26 -16.10
C GLU A 126 -7.89 4.45 -14.69
N LEU A 127 -6.94 5.39 -14.52
CA LEU A 127 -6.41 5.80 -13.22
C LEU A 127 -7.46 6.51 -12.37
N GLU A 128 -8.29 7.36 -12.96
CA GLU A 128 -9.35 8.07 -12.25
C GLU A 128 -10.45 7.13 -11.76
N SER A 129 -10.74 6.07 -12.53
CA SER A 129 -11.79 5.08 -12.22
C SER A 129 -11.35 3.97 -11.25
N GLN A 130 -10.09 3.95 -10.83
CA GLN A 130 -9.58 3.00 -9.84
C GLN A 130 -10.33 3.10 -8.49
N ASP A 131 -10.54 1.95 -7.83
CA ASP A 131 -11.15 1.89 -6.48
C ASP A 131 -10.38 2.74 -5.45
N VAL A 132 -9.04 2.72 -5.58
CA VAL A 132 -8.16 3.71 -4.96
C VAL A 132 -7.51 4.53 -6.07
N LYS A 133 -8.02 5.75 -6.27
CA LYS A 133 -7.46 6.74 -7.18
C LYS A 133 -6.02 7.11 -6.77
N PRO A 134 -5.06 7.27 -7.71
CA PRO A 134 -3.74 7.79 -7.37
C PRO A 134 -3.87 9.20 -6.76
N LYS A 135 -3.06 9.46 -5.75
CA LYS A 135 -3.00 10.80 -5.15
C LYS A 135 -2.23 11.76 -6.05
N ILE A 136 -1.20 11.25 -6.71
CA ILE A 136 -0.33 12.01 -7.61
C ILE A 136 -0.26 11.25 -8.94
N VAL A 137 -0.36 11.98 -10.04
CA VAL A 137 -0.02 11.47 -11.37
C VAL A 137 1.10 12.32 -11.94
N THR A 138 2.20 11.70 -12.34
CA THR A 138 3.23 12.38 -13.14
C THR A 138 3.24 11.76 -14.51
N LEU A 139 2.82 12.55 -15.50
CA LEU A 139 2.93 12.21 -16.90
C LEU A 139 4.35 12.56 -17.36
N ILE A 140 5.10 11.54 -17.77
CA ILE A 140 6.49 11.66 -18.17
C ILE A 140 6.52 11.57 -19.70
N ASP A 141 6.72 12.70 -20.34
CA ASP A 141 6.83 12.78 -21.79
C ASP A 141 8.26 12.40 -22.21
N ARG A 142 8.36 11.18 -22.76
CA ARG A 142 9.54 10.59 -23.42
C ARG A 142 9.24 10.27 -24.87
N SER A 143 8.27 10.96 -25.48
CA SER A 143 7.95 10.77 -26.89
C SER A 143 9.11 11.21 -27.80
N HIS A 144 9.95 12.13 -27.30
CA HIS A 144 10.99 12.81 -28.07
C HIS A 144 10.44 13.41 -29.37
N SER A 145 9.15 13.75 -29.39
CA SER A 145 8.50 14.41 -30.51
C SER A 145 9.11 15.79 -30.73
N THR A 146 9.27 16.18 -32.00
CA THR A 146 9.65 17.54 -32.36
C THR A 146 8.51 18.54 -32.14
N GLU A 147 7.28 18.04 -31.99
CA GLU A 147 6.10 18.85 -31.71
C GLU A 147 6.01 19.15 -30.20
N ILE A 148 5.74 20.42 -29.85
CA ILE A 148 5.57 20.83 -28.46
C ILE A 148 4.17 20.40 -27.99
N MET A 149 4.08 19.22 -27.38
CA MET A 149 2.79 18.66 -26.91
C MET A 149 2.39 19.11 -25.50
N THR A 150 3.25 19.82 -24.76
CA THR A 150 3.02 20.18 -23.35
C THR A 150 1.67 20.87 -23.13
N GLY A 151 1.27 21.76 -24.04
CA GLY A 151 -0.01 22.47 -23.93
C GLY A 151 -1.23 21.56 -24.01
N ASP A 152 -1.21 20.57 -24.89
CA ASP A 152 -2.32 19.63 -25.05
C ASP A 152 -2.35 18.58 -23.94
N LEU A 153 -1.18 18.09 -23.51
CA LEU A 153 -1.06 17.25 -22.33
C LEU A 153 -1.59 17.97 -21.07
N MET A 154 -1.30 19.27 -20.91
CA MET A 154 -1.84 20.08 -19.81
C MET A 154 -3.37 20.16 -19.86
N LYS A 155 -3.95 20.44 -21.02
CA LYS A 155 -5.42 20.47 -21.19
C LYS A 155 -6.03 19.13 -20.82
N ILE A 156 -5.42 18.02 -21.23
CA ILE A 156 -5.88 16.67 -20.90
C ILE A 156 -5.83 16.46 -19.38
N CYS A 157 -4.68 16.68 -18.74
CA CYS A 157 -4.55 16.47 -17.28
C CYS A 157 -5.53 17.32 -16.45
N GLN A 158 -5.88 18.53 -16.91
CA GLN A 158 -6.84 19.41 -16.24
C GLN A 158 -8.27 18.88 -16.22
N THR A 159 -8.63 17.92 -17.10
CA THR A 159 -9.97 17.32 -17.12
C THR A 159 -10.19 16.29 -16.01
N TYR A 160 -9.13 15.83 -15.35
CA TYR A 160 -9.18 14.79 -14.32
C TYR A 160 -8.99 15.36 -12.90
N SER A 161 -9.63 14.73 -11.93
CA SER A 161 -9.69 15.19 -10.54
C SER A 161 -8.65 14.50 -9.63
N PHE A 162 -7.38 14.51 -10.03
CA PHE A 162 -6.27 14.06 -9.18
C PHE A 162 -5.90 15.15 -8.17
N ALA A 163 -5.49 14.76 -6.94
CA ALA A 163 -5.10 15.74 -5.92
C ALA A 163 -3.85 16.52 -6.34
N HIS A 164 -2.92 15.85 -7.03
CA HIS A 164 -1.78 16.47 -7.68
C HIS A 164 -1.56 15.82 -9.04
N TRP A 165 -1.22 16.64 -10.04
CA TRP A 165 -0.70 16.14 -11.30
C TRP A 165 0.49 16.99 -11.75
N ARG A 166 1.36 16.40 -12.57
CA ARG A 166 2.52 17.06 -13.15
C ARG A 166 2.82 16.48 -14.53
N ILE A 167 3.35 17.31 -15.41
CA ILE A 167 3.97 16.89 -16.65
C ILE A 167 5.49 17.10 -16.51
N GLN A 168 6.27 16.11 -16.92
CA GLN A 168 7.72 16.13 -16.92
C GLN A 168 8.20 15.69 -18.30
N SER A 169 8.66 16.63 -19.12
CA SER A 169 9.23 16.33 -20.43
C SER A 169 10.73 16.06 -20.32
N ILE A 170 11.19 14.92 -20.84
CA ILE A 170 12.60 14.51 -20.85
C ILE A 170 13.13 14.60 -22.28
N GLN A 171 14.00 15.57 -22.53
CA GLN A 171 14.56 15.81 -23.85
C GLN A 171 15.76 14.90 -24.16
N ALA A 172 16.51 14.50 -23.13
CA ALA A 172 17.67 13.62 -23.27
C ALA A 172 17.23 12.19 -23.62
N VAL A 173 17.58 11.72 -24.81
CA VAL A 173 17.19 10.39 -25.32
C VAL A 173 18.00 9.28 -24.64
N ASP A 174 19.23 9.59 -24.23
CA ASP A 174 20.19 8.71 -23.58
C ASP A 174 19.97 8.56 -22.07
N GLN A 175 19.12 9.40 -21.47
CA GLN A 175 18.81 9.32 -20.04
C GLN A 175 18.03 8.02 -19.74
N LEU A 176 18.45 7.26 -18.74
CA LEU A 176 17.80 6.01 -18.37
C LEU A 176 16.46 6.26 -17.67
N ASP A 177 15.48 5.37 -17.86
CA ASP A 177 14.16 5.50 -17.19
C ASP A 177 14.29 5.53 -15.66
N ASN A 178 15.25 4.78 -15.10
CA ASN A 178 15.55 4.80 -13.67
C ASN A 178 15.96 6.21 -13.17
N ASP A 179 16.76 6.95 -13.94
CA ASP A 179 17.15 8.32 -13.59
C ASP A 179 15.95 9.28 -13.68
N VAL A 180 15.07 9.05 -14.65
CA VAL A 180 13.84 9.82 -14.83
C VAL A 180 12.86 9.57 -13.68
N ILE A 181 12.76 8.32 -13.20
CA ILE A 181 11.99 7.94 -12.01
C ILE A 181 12.53 8.66 -10.78
N ASP A 182 13.84 8.68 -10.57
CA ASP A 182 14.48 9.41 -9.46
C ASP A 182 14.16 10.91 -9.51
N LEU A 183 14.23 11.52 -10.70
CA LEU A 183 13.84 12.92 -10.89
C LEU A 183 12.36 13.16 -10.55
N SER A 184 11.47 12.27 -10.97
CA SER A 184 10.04 12.36 -10.64
C SER A 184 9.81 12.18 -9.14
N TYR A 185 10.53 11.26 -8.49
CA TYR A 185 10.49 11.07 -7.05
C TYR A 185 10.95 12.32 -6.30
N ASP A 186 12.11 12.89 -6.66
CA ASP A 186 12.67 14.07 -5.99
C ASP A 186 11.73 15.27 -6.03
N ASN A 187 10.99 15.37 -7.14
CA ASN A 187 9.98 16.38 -7.37
C ASN A 187 8.71 16.19 -6.52
N THR A 188 8.42 14.98 -6.06
CA THR A 188 7.21 14.65 -5.29
C THR A 188 7.49 14.19 -3.87
N LYS A 189 8.74 14.01 -3.45
CA LYS A 189 9.13 13.42 -2.16
C LYS A 189 8.56 14.13 -0.92
N LYS A 190 8.19 15.42 -1.02
CA LYS A 190 7.54 16.16 0.06
C LYS A 190 6.04 15.85 0.21
N ILE A 191 5.41 15.26 -0.82
CA ILE A 191 4.00 14.89 -0.81
C ILE A 191 3.83 13.53 -0.13
N GLN A 192 2.77 13.37 0.66
CA GLN A 192 2.48 12.15 1.41
C GLN A 192 1.86 11.07 0.50
N TYR A 193 2.62 10.02 0.19
CA TYR A 193 2.20 8.79 -0.48
C TYR A 193 3.06 7.61 0.03
N MET A 194 2.58 6.38 -0.09
CA MET A 194 3.26 5.19 0.44
C MET A 194 4.25 4.58 -0.57
N PHE A 195 3.85 4.52 -1.84
CA PHE A 195 4.64 3.96 -2.92
C PHE A 195 4.37 4.70 -4.23
N TYR A 196 5.27 4.57 -5.19
CA TYR A 196 4.99 4.92 -6.58
C TYR A 196 4.94 3.66 -7.44
N ILE A 197 4.19 3.72 -8.53
CA ILE A 197 4.08 2.67 -9.55
C ILE A 197 4.34 3.27 -10.93
N VAL A 198 5.14 2.59 -11.74
CA VAL A 198 5.50 2.96 -13.10
C VAL A 198 4.58 2.25 -14.07
N LEU A 199 3.95 3.03 -14.94
CA LEU A 199 2.98 2.60 -15.95
C LEU A 199 3.35 3.25 -17.29
N GLU A 200 2.80 2.70 -18.37
CA GLU A 200 3.12 3.10 -19.74
C GLU A 200 1.82 3.44 -20.47
N CYS A 201 1.82 4.49 -21.29
CA CYS A 201 0.63 4.93 -22.03
C CYS A 201 0.13 3.87 -23.01
N GLY A 202 1.04 3.14 -23.65
CA GLY A 202 0.72 2.08 -24.61
C GLY A 202 0.08 0.82 -24.04
N TYR A 203 -0.08 0.69 -22.72
CA TYR A 203 -0.64 -0.53 -22.10
C TYR A 203 -1.83 -0.21 -21.20
N GLU A 204 -2.92 -0.97 -21.35
CA GLU A 204 -4.12 -0.81 -20.53
C GLU A 204 -3.83 -1.00 -19.04
N ILE A 205 -4.39 -0.12 -18.20
CA ILE A 205 -4.32 -0.24 -16.75
C ILE A 205 -5.57 -0.99 -16.27
N PRO A 206 -5.41 -2.20 -15.70
CA PRO A 206 -6.53 -2.99 -15.24
C PRO A 206 -7.36 -2.22 -14.19
N GLN A 207 -8.69 -2.25 -14.34
CA GLN A 207 -9.62 -1.60 -13.40
C GLN A 207 -9.50 -2.12 -11.95
N LYS A 208 -8.95 -3.33 -11.77
CA LYS A 208 -8.75 -3.96 -10.47
C LYS A 208 -7.39 -3.69 -9.84
N MET A 209 -6.46 -3.00 -10.52
CA MET A 209 -5.07 -2.83 -10.08
C MET A 209 -4.98 -2.28 -8.66
N SER A 210 -5.60 -1.13 -8.41
CA SER A 210 -5.59 -0.49 -7.08
C SER A 210 -6.22 -1.36 -5.99
N LYS A 211 -7.30 -2.08 -6.32
CA LYS A 211 -8.01 -2.99 -5.43
C LYS A 211 -7.16 -4.20 -5.08
N ASP A 212 -6.44 -4.76 -6.04
CA ASP A 212 -5.56 -5.90 -5.85
C ASP A 212 -4.40 -5.54 -4.92
N ILE A 213 -3.74 -4.40 -5.16
CA ILE A 213 -2.66 -3.91 -4.29
C ILE A 213 -3.19 -3.69 -2.87
N HIS A 214 -4.32 -3.01 -2.72
CA HIS A 214 -4.92 -2.73 -1.41
C HIS A 214 -5.29 -4.02 -0.67
N LYS A 215 -5.91 -4.98 -1.36
CA LYS A 215 -6.23 -6.30 -0.81
C LYS A 215 -4.95 -7.04 -0.39
N SER A 216 -3.94 -7.10 -1.24
CA SER A 216 -2.69 -7.80 -0.94
C SER A 216 -2.00 -7.25 0.30
N LEU A 217 -1.94 -5.93 0.44
CA LEU A 217 -1.29 -5.27 1.57
C LEU A 217 -2.10 -5.34 2.86
N HIS A 218 -3.41 -5.09 2.81
CA HIS A 218 -4.23 -5.06 4.03
C HIS A 218 -4.83 -6.40 4.39
N ASP A 219 -5.38 -7.13 3.44
CA ASP A 219 -6.17 -8.33 3.69
C ASP A 219 -5.31 -9.58 3.72
N ASP A 220 -4.45 -9.71 2.72
CA ASP A 220 -3.55 -10.86 2.59
C ASP A 220 -2.24 -10.62 3.38
N MET A 221 -2.03 -9.41 3.92
CA MET A 221 -0.88 -9.00 4.74
C MET A 221 0.47 -9.29 4.10
N LYS A 222 0.51 -9.23 2.77
CA LYS A 222 1.75 -9.31 2.01
C LYS A 222 2.57 -8.06 2.24
N SER A 223 3.88 -8.20 2.15
CA SER A 223 4.84 -7.11 2.24
C SER A 223 5.75 -7.11 1.02
N PHE A 224 6.11 -5.92 0.57
CA PHE A 224 7.12 -5.69 -0.44
C PHE A 224 7.88 -4.41 -0.15
N VAL A 225 9.06 -4.28 -0.73
CA VAL A 225 9.87 -3.05 -0.75
C VAL A 225 9.98 -2.54 -2.19
N VAL A 226 10.20 -3.47 -3.13
CA VAL A 226 10.18 -3.22 -4.58
C VAL A 226 9.34 -4.31 -5.24
N LEU A 227 8.55 -3.91 -6.24
CA LEU A 227 7.95 -4.82 -7.20
C LEU A 227 8.66 -4.68 -8.53
N LEU A 228 9.17 -5.79 -9.04
CA LEU A 228 9.70 -5.90 -10.38
C LEU A 228 8.53 -5.81 -11.38
N PRO A 229 8.73 -5.15 -12.53
CA PRO A 229 7.69 -5.04 -13.53
C PRO A 229 7.32 -6.39 -14.13
N ASN A 230 6.16 -6.46 -14.77
CA ASN A 230 5.73 -7.61 -15.55
C ASN A 230 6.57 -7.77 -16.85
N SER A 231 6.24 -8.78 -17.66
CA SER A 231 6.91 -9.05 -18.95
C SER A 231 6.81 -7.91 -19.98
N GLN A 232 5.87 -6.97 -19.80
CA GLN A 232 5.71 -5.77 -20.63
C GLN A 232 6.46 -4.55 -20.04
N ASN A 233 7.29 -4.76 -19.01
CA ASN A 233 7.98 -3.71 -18.26
C ASN A 233 7.04 -2.72 -17.54
N VAL A 234 5.80 -3.15 -17.25
CA VAL A 234 4.78 -2.34 -16.56
C VAL A 234 4.67 -2.75 -15.09
N GLY A 235 4.40 -1.79 -14.21
CA GLY A 235 4.08 -2.05 -12.81
C GLY A 235 5.28 -2.04 -11.86
N LYS A 236 6.47 -1.63 -12.32
CA LYS A 236 7.62 -1.42 -11.42
C LYS A 236 7.19 -0.49 -10.29
N THR A 237 7.30 -0.95 -9.05
CA THR A 237 6.79 -0.24 -7.87
C THR A 237 7.88 -0.18 -6.83
N ALA A 238 7.98 0.92 -6.08
CA ALA A 238 8.82 0.95 -4.89
C ALA A 238 8.15 1.72 -3.75
N LEU A 239 8.41 1.26 -2.53
CA LEU A 239 8.05 2.02 -1.34
C LEU A 239 8.84 3.33 -1.30
N LYS A 240 8.14 4.42 -0.99
CA LYS A 240 8.74 5.75 -0.82
C LYS A 240 9.91 5.73 0.17
N VAL A 241 9.72 5.08 1.31
CA VAL A 241 10.73 4.95 2.37
C VAL A 241 11.96 4.17 1.93
N ALA A 242 11.80 3.21 1.01
CA ALA A 242 12.91 2.43 0.48
C ALA A 242 13.71 3.25 -0.52
N HIS A 243 13.02 3.94 -1.44
CA HIS A 243 13.66 4.87 -2.36
C HIS A 243 14.48 5.93 -1.57
N GLU A 244 13.93 6.48 -0.48
CA GLU A 244 14.67 7.42 0.37
C GLU A 244 15.88 6.79 1.07
N LYS A 245 15.71 5.62 1.70
CA LYS A 245 16.79 4.92 2.43
C LYS A 245 17.99 4.59 1.54
N TYR A 246 17.76 4.15 0.30
CA TYR A 246 18.83 3.71 -0.61
C TYR A 246 19.19 4.73 -1.70
N SER A 247 18.68 5.96 -1.58
CA SER A 247 18.92 7.02 -2.58
C SER A 247 18.50 6.60 -4.01
N GLY A 248 17.34 5.95 -4.13
CA GLY A 248 16.73 5.59 -5.41
C GLY A 248 17.64 4.75 -6.30
N ASN A 249 17.71 5.12 -7.57
CA ASN A 249 18.57 4.52 -8.59
C ASN A 249 19.88 5.31 -8.81
N SER A 250 20.26 6.17 -7.86
CA SER A 250 21.52 6.94 -7.92
C SER A 250 22.72 6.09 -8.28
N PHE A 251 23.68 6.70 -8.99
CA PHE A 251 24.88 6.03 -9.51
C PHE A 251 24.59 4.94 -10.53
N THR A 252 23.44 5.00 -11.22
CA THR A 252 23.00 4.03 -12.24
C THR A 252 22.83 2.60 -11.72
N VAL A 253 22.78 2.43 -10.40
CA VAL A 253 22.53 1.13 -9.76
C VAL A 253 21.05 1.05 -9.42
N PRO A 254 20.31 0.07 -9.97
CA PRO A 254 18.90 -0.14 -9.64
C PRO A 254 18.64 -0.24 -8.14
N LEU A 255 17.49 0.27 -7.70
CA LEU A 255 17.08 0.26 -6.30
C LEU A 255 17.05 -1.16 -5.71
N GLU A 256 16.53 -2.13 -6.47
CA GLU A 256 16.46 -3.54 -6.12
C GLU A 256 17.84 -4.14 -5.78
N ASP A 257 18.85 -3.86 -6.60
CA ASP A 257 20.22 -4.37 -6.41
C ASP A 257 20.86 -3.80 -5.14
N LYS A 258 20.55 -2.54 -4.80
CA LYS A 258 21.02 -1.93 -3.54
C LYS A 258 20.38 -2.60 -2.33
N ILE A 259 19.08 -2.91 -2.39
CA ILE A 259 18.38 -3.57 -1.29
C ILE A 259 18.94 -4.97 -1.05
N GLU A 260 19.16 -5.72 -2.12
CA GLU A 260 19.79 -7.05 -2.05
C GLU A 260 21.18 -6.96 -1.41
N HIS A 261 22.00 -6.00 -1.84
CA HIS A 261 23.36 -5.84 -1.34
C HIS A 261 23.45 -5.43 0.14
N TYR A 262 22.62 -4.48 0.59
CA TYR A 262 22.77 -3.86 1.92
C TYR A 262 21.94 -4.49 3.03
N ASP A 263 20.74 -5.02 2.73
CA ASP A 263 19.78 -5.47 3.74
C ASP A 263 19.53 -6.98 3.72
N ASP A 264 20.04 -7.72 2.71
CA ASP A 264 19.75 -9.14 2.47
C ASP A 264 18.23 -9.45 2.52
N ALA A 265 17.42 -8.47 2.11
CA ALA A 265 15.97 -8.50 2.19
C ALA A 265 15.32 -8.92 0.86
N THR A 266 15.94 -9.86 0.16
CA THR A 266 15.49 -10.35 -1.16
C THR A 266 14.05 -10.86 -1.16
N HIS A 267 13.59 -11.43 -0.04
CA HIS A 267 12.19 -11.86 0.16
C HIS A 267 11.15 -10.72 0.13
N LEU A 268 11.58 -9.46 0.15
CA LEU A 268 10.74 -8.25 0.00
C LEU A 268 10.78 -7.66 -1.42
N ILE A 269 11.61 -8.22 -2.30
CA ILE A 269 11.60 -7.94 -3.74
C ILE A 269 10.73 -9.03 -4.38
N ARG A 270 9.68 -8.61 -5.09
CA ARG A 270 8.67 -9.53 -5.64
C ARG A 270 8.31 -9.18 -7.08
N GLY A 271 7.73 -10.12 -7.81
CA GLY A 271 7.04 -9.78 -9.07
C GLY A 271 5.80 -8.93 -8.78
N VAL A 272 5.48 -7.97 -9.65
CA VAL A 272 4.28 -7.13 -9.48
C VAL A 272 3.01 -7.98 -9.42
N GLU A 273 2.95 -9.09 -10.14
CA GLU A 273 1.81 -10.01 -10.19
C GLU A 273 1.55 -10.71 -8.84
N GLU A 274 2.57 -10.85 -7.99
CA GLU A 274 2.40 -11.44 -6.66
C GLU A 274 1.57 -10.55 -5.73
N ILE A 275 1.63 -9.23 -5.93
CA ILE A 275 0.88 -8.23 -5.16
C ILE A 275 -0.35 -7.73 -5.93
N CYS A 276 -0.25 -7.66 -7.25
CA CYS A 276 -1.27 -7.14 -8.15
C CYS A 276 -1.52 -8.14 -9.30
N PRO A 277 -2.27 -9.24 -9.06
CA PRO A 277 -2.48 -10.27 -10.07
C PRO A 277 -3.14 -9.76 -11.35
N SER A 278 -3.92 -8.67 -11.29
CA SER A 278 -4.49 -8.06 -12.50
C SER A 278 -3.45 -7.50 -13.47
N LEU A 279 -2.22 -7.23 -13.04
CA LEU A 279 -1.12 -6.81 -13.92
C LEU A 279 -0.37 -7.98 -14.58
N GLN A 280 -0.82 -9.22 -14.37
CA GLN A 280 -0.28 -10.36 -15.09
C GLN A 280 -0.58 -10.21 -16.58
N ALA A 281 0.47 -10.11 -17.39
CA ALA A 281 0.33 -10.01 -18.84
C ALA A 281 -0.35 -11.28 -19.36
N SER A 282 -1.38 -11.10 -20.20
CA SER A 282 -2.05 -12.18 -20.93
C SER A 282 -1.18 -12.77 -22.02
#